data_AF-A0A1R2BV04-F1
#
_entry.id   AF-A0A1R2BV04-F1
#
_cell.length_a   1.000
_cell.length_b   1.000
_cell.length_c   1.000
_cell.angle_alpha   90.00
_cell.angle_beta   90.00
_cell.angle_gamma   90.00
#
_symmetry.space_group_name_H-M   'P 1'
#
loop_
_entity.id
_entity.type
_entity.pdbx_description
1 polymer ?
#
loop_
_entity_poly.entity_id
_entity_poly.type
_entity_poly.pdbx_seq_one_letter_code
_entity_poly.pdbx_strand_id
1 'polypeptide(L)'
;MKSPSKNPLTNSDFYTFSRPISDYFLAKARKHFENLEKAENNEKSIKNLYQDALDRIDRRKNAAEAIQDEIDRNTKSFKPTNASLKIFEEKRNKELEDAINECESPEGFVSMENSKSFFRNVVIKTQTEYVFKTLKAKVHYRNFEDELFGQTWNFLSPNGDEHIVKELLYDFVSILLDRTSSFDNRVSDLERLRKCVERANECIISSEWGLEKFVSEYEKLAENYKLNTYLKKKEKTLEIQKQHFETSCIFRPEINTSSSGSTEKNPRYETLYSNFKEKEDKILCSKLTAMEKELNECTFAPKILKYRNNSAMSNRSDKKMYKEKKTTMQNYMERELQQCTFKPNISKTSYQVEADRPRGFEDYVEKTRKIIEEKLLKKEQEKTGYGENYEKMRMLEFNPPSFLGRVKEPKNILIYIDVNVGIGKKGKIALRQGDDPAKVAENFCKAYSLGKDYQDNLEEELKNQLNAAIPTV
;
A
#
# COMPACT_ATOMS: atom_id res chain seq x y z
N MET A 1 -12.51 69.47 14.53
CA MET A 1 -12.13 68.21 15.18
C MET A 1 -13.37 67.45 15.65
N LYS A 2 -13.89 66.53 14.82
CA LYS A 2 -14.81 65.45 15.23
C LYS A 2 -14.56 64.28 14.26
N SER A 3 -14.08 63.17 14.81
CA SER A 3 -13.75 61.91 14.13
C SER A 3 -15.02 61.11 13.81
N PRO A 4 -15.13 60.46 12.64
CA PRO A 4 -16.27 59.61 12.34
C PRO A 4 -16.09 58.20 12.92
N SER A 5 -17.15 57.77 13.60
CA SER A 5 -17.41 56.43 14.13
C SER A 5 -17.37 55.37 13.03
N LYS A 6 -16.57 54.31 13.22
CA LYS A 6 -16.60 53.08 12.40
C LYS A 6 -17.47 52.05 13.11
N ASN A 7 -18.57 51.66 12.48
CA ASN A 7 -19.33 50.46 12.87
C ASN A 7 -18.53 49.20 12.51
N PRO A 8 -18.58 48.14 13.35
CA PRO A 8 -17.96 46.85 13.01
C PRO A 8 -18.84 46.09 12.01
N LEU A 9 -18.22 45.65 10.91
CA LEU A 9 -18.80 44.71 9.95
C LEU A 9 -19.00 43.35 10.64
N THR A 10 -20.22 42.86 10.61
CA THR A 10 -20.60 41.52 11.08
C THR A 10 -20.12 40.44 10.11
N ASN A 11 -19.57 39.37 10.67
CA ASN A 11 -18.84 38.30 9.99
C ASN A 11 -19.76 37.19 9.41
N SER A 12 -20.92 37.52 8.82
CA SER A 12 -21.91 36.51 8.41
C SER A 12 -21.88 36.07 6.94
N ASP A 13 -21.02 36.65 6.09
CA ASP A 13 -21.19 36.49 4.62
C ASP A 13 -20.11 35.64 3.93
N PHE A 14 -19.28 34.92 4.68
CA PHE A 14 -18.33 33.98 4.10
C PHE A 14 -18.64 32.58 4.59
N TYR A 15 -19.42 31.80 3.84
CA TYR A 15 -19.30 30.34 3.62
C TYR A 15 -20.58 29.74 3.01
N THR A 16 -20.76 29.85 1.69
CA THR A 16 -21.73 29.03 0.93
C THR A 16 -21.20 28.66 -0.45
N PHE A 17 -20.00 28.07 -0.54
CA PHE A 17 -19.43 27.65 -1.84
C PHE A 17 -19.18 26.14 -2.01
N SER A 18 -19.79 25.28 -1.16
CA SER A 18 -19.60 23.81 -1.27
C SER A 18 -20.87 22.99 -1.51
N ARG A 19 -22.00 23.61 -1.90
CA ARG A 19 -23.23 22.88 -2.25
C ARG A 19 -23.61 22.77 -3.75
N PRO A 20 -23.11 23.56 -4.73
CA PRO A 20 -23.72 23.55 -6.07
C PRO A 20 -23.30 22.36 -6.95
N ILE A 21 -22.21 21.66 -6.64
CA ILE A 21 -21.71 20.57 -7.50
C ILE A 21 -22.56 19.29 -7.33
N SER A 22 -22.92 18.94 -6.09
CA SER A 22 -23.76 17.77 -5.80
C SER A 22 -25.15 17.91 -6.41
N ASP A 23 -25.76 19.08 -6.24
CA ASP A 23 -27.13 19.34 -6.73
C ASP A 23 -27.19 19.38 -8.26
N TYR A 24 -26.12 19.84 -8.93
CA TYR A 24 -26.00 19.78 -10.38
C TYR A 24 -25.97 18.34 -10.91
N PHE A 25 -25.19 17.45 -10.29
CA PHE A 25 -25.13 16.05 -10.70
C PHE A 25 -26.44 15.31 -10.41
N LEU A 26 -27.08 15.58 -9.27
CA LEU A 26 -28.38 15.02 -8.93
C LEU A 26 -29.49 15.53 -9.86
N ALA A 27 -29.51 16.81 -10.21
CA ALA A 27 -30.46 17.37 -11.16
C ALA A 27 -30.25 16.81 -12.58
N LYS A 28 -29.00 16.64 -13.00
CA LYS A 28 -28.66 16.03 -14.31
C LYS A 28 -29.05 14.55 -14.36
N ALA A 29 -28.84 13.81 -13.28
CA ALA A 29 -29.29 12.42 -13.16
C ALA A 29 -30.82 12.31 -13.20
N ARG A 30 -31.55 13.16 -12.46
CA ARG A 30 -33.02 13.19 -12.48
C ARG A 30 -33.58 13.49 -13.87
N LYS A 31 -33.03 14.50 -14.56
CA LYS A 31 -33.43 14.83 -15.93
C LYS A 31 -33.16 13.68 -16.92
N HIS A 32 -32.07 12.94 -16.72
CA HIS A 32 -31.78 11.75 -17.52
C HIS A 32 -32.78 10.62 -17.26
N PHE A 33 -33.19 10.42 -16.02
CA PHE A 33 -34.21 9.45 -15.63
C PHE A 33 -35.60 9.81 -16.20
N GLU A 34 -36.03 11.07 -16.08
CA GLU A 34 -37.31 11.53 -16.65
C GLU A 34 -37.37 11.39 -18.18
N ASN A 35 -36.24 11.58 -18.86
CA ASN A 35 -36.13 11.36 -20.31
C ASN A 35 -36.17 9.88 -20.69
N LEU A 36 -35.69 8.99 -19.81
CA LEU A 36 -35.73 7.54 -20.02
C LEU A 36 -37.13 6.97 -19.79
N GLU A 37 -37.88 7.52 -18.83
CA GLU A 37 -39.23 7.11 -18.46
C GLU A 37 -40.28 7.46 -19.54
N LYS A 38 -40.05 8.53 -20.32
CA LYS A 38 -40.97 8.99 -21.38
C LYS A 38 -40.90 8.20 -22.70
N ALA A 39 -39.98 7.25 -22.84
CA ALA A 39 -39.80 6.51 -24.08
C ALA A 39 -40.26 5.05 -23.90
N GLU A 40 -41.45 4.72 -24.40
CA GLU A 40 -42.10 3.39 -24.28
C GLU A 40 -41.26 2.20 -24.80
N ASN A 41 -40.26 2.43 -25.65
CA ASN A 41 -39.35 1.39 -26.16
C ASN A 41 -38.12 1.14 -25.27
N ASN A 42 -37.97 1.83 -24.13
CA ASN A 42 -36.75 1.81 -23.33
C ASN A 42 -36.69 0.77 -22.21
N GLU A 43 -37.76 0.02 -21.92
CA GLU A 43 -37.73 -0.95 -20.81
C GLU A 43 -36.60 -1.97 -20.96
N LYS A 44 -36.34 -2.44 -22.19
CA LYS A 44 -35.24 -3.35 -22.49
C LYS A 44 -33.86 -2.68 -22.34
N SER A 45 -33.72 -1.43 -22.78
CA SER A 45 -32.48 -0.66 -22.64
C SER A 45 -32.17 -0.31 -21.19
N ILE A 46 -33.18 0.01 -20.38
CA ILE A 46 -33.06 0.28 -18.94
C ILE A 46 -32.68 -1.00 -18.20
N LYS A 47 -33.32 -2.14 -18.51
CA LYS A 47 -32.94 -3.45 -17.94
C LYS A 47 -31.50 -3.82 -18.28
N ASN A 48 -31.05 -3.59 -19.51
CA ASN A 48 -29.67 -3.84 -19.92
C ASN A 48 -28.67 -2.92 -19.21
N LEU A 49 -28.99 -1.63 -19.06
CA LEU A 49 -28.15 -0.67 -18.33
C LEU A 49 -28.07 -0.99 -16.84
N TYR A 50 -29.18 -1.42 -16.24
CA TYR A 50 -29.23 -1.86 -14.86
C TYR A 50 -28.40 -3.12 -14.65
N GLN A 51 -28.52 -4.11 -15.54
CA GLN A 51 -27.72 -5.33 -15.48
C GLN A 51 -26.22 -5.03 -15.65
N ASP A 52 -25.82 -4.18 -16.60
CA ASP A 52 -24.41 -3.76 -16.73
C ASP A 52 -23.92 -3.00 -15.49
N ALA A 53 -24.77 -2.21 -14.84
CA ALA A 53 -24.44 -1.56 -13.58
C ALA A 53 -24.19 -2.58 -12.45
N LEU A 54 -25.04 -3.61 -12.33
CA LEU A 54 -24.85 -4.71 -11.37
C LEU A 54 -23.55 -5.48 -11.66
N ASP A 55 -23.31 -5.87 -12.91
CA ASP A 55 -22.09 -6.57 -13.32
C ASP A 55 -20.82 -5.74 -13.05
N ARG A 56 -20.90 -4.40 -13.15
CA ARG A 56 -19.80 -3.49 -12.78
C ARG A 56 -19.58 -3.45 -11.26
N ILE A 57 -20.65 -3.54 -10.47
CA ILE A 57 -20.55 -3.60 -9.00
C ILE A 57 -19.89 -4.93 -8.58
N ASP A 58 -20.32 -6.06 -9.15
CA ASP A 58 -19.76 -7.38 -8.84
C ASP A 58 -18.30 -7.49 -9.24
N ARG A 59 -17.93 -7.01 -10.44
CA ARG A 59 -16.51 -6.94 -10.85
C ARG A 59 -15.66 -6.12 -9.89
N ARG A 60 -16.21 -5.03 -9.33
CA ARG A 60 -15.51 -4.21 -8.34
C ARG A 60 -15.37 -4.91 -6.99
N LYS A 61 -16.40 -5.63 -6.56
CA LYS A 61 -16.38 -6.43 -5.33
C LYS A 61 -15.32 -7.53 -5.42
N ASN A 62 -15.31 -8.30 -6.51
CA ASN A 62 -14.33 -9.36 -6.74
C ASN A 62 -12.90 -8.81 -6.84
N ALA A 63 -12.70 -7.65 -7.48
CA ALA A 63 -11.39 -7.00 -7.53
C ALA A 63 -10.93 -6.53 -6.14
N ALA A 64 -11.84 -6.05 -5.29
CA ALA A 64 -11.52 -5.67 -3.91
C ALA A 64 -11.13 -6.88 -3.05
N GLU A 65 -11.86 -8.00 -3.18
CA GLU A 65 -11.54 -9.27 -2.51
C GLU A 65 -10.17 -9.81 -2.94
N ALA A 66 -9.87 -9.83 -4.24
CA ALA A 66 -8.57 -10.29 -4.75
C ALA A 66 -7.39 -9.44 -4.25
N ILE A 67 -7.59 -8.12 -4.14
CA ILE A 67 -6.61 -7.20 -3.57
C ILE A 67 -6.41 -7.48 -2.07
N GLN A 68 -7.49 -7.75 -1.32
CA GLN A 68 -7.41 -8.08 0.09
C GLN A 68 -6.64 -9.39 0.30
N ASP A 69 -6.90 -10.41 -0.51
CA ASP A 69 -6.16 -11.69 -0.48
C ASP A 69 -4.68 -11.52 -0.79
N GLU A 70 -4.31 -10.58 -1.67
CA GLU A 70 -2.92 -10.26 -1.95
C GLU A 70 -2.23 -9.54 -0.78
N ILE A 71 -2.93 -8.60 -0.13
CA ILE A 71 -2.47 -7.95 1.09
C ILE A 71 -2.26 -8.98 2.20
N ASP A 72 -3.21 -9.90 2.38
CA ASP A 72 -3.15 -10.94 3.41
C ASP A 72 -2.02 -11.93 3.14
N ARG A 73 -1.74 -12.25 1.86
CA ARG A 73 -0.57 -13.06 1.48
C ARG A 73 0.75 -12.36 1.76
N ASN A 74 0.86 -11.08 1.41
CA ASN A 74 2.07 -10.29 1.62
C ASN A 74 2.34 -9.97 3.10
N THR A 75 1.28 -9.81 3.90
CA THR A 75 1.41 -9.62 5.35
C THR A 75 1.71 -10.93 6.08
N LYS A 76 1.20 -12.07 5.61
CA LYS A 76 1.57 -13.40 6.14
C LYS A 76 3.05 -13.74 5.94
N SER A 77 3.67 -13.27 4.85
CA SER A 77 5.10 -13.49 4.59
C SER A 77 6.01 -12.56 5.39
N PHE A 78 5.52 -11.38 5.77
CA PHE A 78 6.23 -10.45 6.64
C PHE A 78 5.79 -10.62 8.10
N LYS A 79 6.32 -11.64 8.78
CA LYS A 79 6.23 -11.72 10.24
C LYS A 79 7.44 -10.99 10.84
N PRO A 80 7.29 -9.74 11.31
CA PRO A 80 8.37 -9.09 12.03
C PRO A 80 8.78 -9.97 13.21
N THR A 81 10.07 -10.18 13.39
CA THR A 81 10.55 -10.97 14.53
C THR A 81 10.14 -10.28 15.83
N ASN A 82 9.91 -11.05 16.90
CA ASN A 82 9.58 -10.49 18.22
C ASN A 82 10.63 -9.46 18.68
N ALA A 83 11.89 -9.62 18.28
CA ALA A 83 12.95 -8.65 18.56
C ALA A 83 12.72 -7.32 17.82
N SER A 84 12.34 -7.37 16.54
CA SER A 84 11.99 -6.18 15.77
C SER A 84 10.77 -5.47 16.35
N LEU A 85 9.73 -6.20 16.74
CA LEU A 85 8.55 -5.62 17.39
C LEU A 85 8.91 -4.92 18.70
N LYS A 86 9.75 -5.53 19.54
CA LYS A 86 10.22 -4.92 20.80
C LYS A 86 11.02 -3.64 20.57
N ILE A 87 11.88 -3.61 19.54
CA ILE A 87 12.64 -2.40 19.17
C ILE A 87 11.70 -1.29 18.69
N PHE A 88 10.68 -1.63 17.89
CA PHE A 88 9.68 -0.65 17.46
C PHE A 88 8.85 -0.12 18.63
N GLU A 89 8.45 -0.99 19.57
CA GLU A 89 7.74 -0.58 20.79
C GLU A 89 8.60 0.31 21.68
N GLU A 90 9.86 -0.05 21.93
CA GLU A 90 10.79 0.75 22.74
C GLU A 90 11.03 2.13 22.11
N LYS A 91 11.26 2.18 20.79
CA LYS A 91 11.44 3.45 20.08
C LYS A 91 10.19 4.31 20.13
N ARG A 92 9.01 3.73 19.88
CA ARG A 92 7.72 4.43 19.94
C ARG A 92 7.45 4.97 21.34
N ASN A 93 7.66 4.16 22.37
CA ASN A 93 7.42 4.58 23.75
C ASN A 93 8.39 5.70 24.16
N LYS A 94 9.64 5.65 23.70
CA LYS A 94 10.60 6.74 23.90
C LYS A 94 10.18 8.04 23.21
N GLU A 95 9.77 7.97 21.94
CA GLU A 95 9.27 9.15 21.20
C GLU A 95 8.00 9.74 21.85
N LEU A 96 7.14 8.88 22.41
CA LEU A 96 5.97 9.28 23.17
C LEU A 96 6.36 9.98 24.47
N GLU A 97 7.31 9.42 25.21
CA GLU A 97 7.81 9.97 26.47
C GLU A 97 8.50 11.32 26.26
N ASP A 98 9.38 11.43 25.26
CA ASP A 98 10.05 12.68 24.89
C ASP A 98 9.04 13.78 24.53
N ALA A 99 8.04 13.46 23.72
CA ALA A 99 7.02 14.43 23.32
C ALA A 99 6.10 14.86 24.46
N ILE A 100 5.85 13.98 25.44
CA ILE A 100 5.08 14.36 26.64
C ILE A 100 5.90 15.27 27.54
N ASN A 101 7.19 14.96 27.73
CA ASN A 101 8.08 15.79 28.54
C ASN A 101 8.26 17.20 27.95
N GLU A 102 8.20 17.34 26.61
CA GLU A 102 8.15 18.65 25.95
C GLU A 102 6.85 19.44 26.21
N CYS A 103 5.76 18.75 26.57
CA CYS A 103 4.45 19.34 26.79
C CYS A 103 4.14 19.61 28.27
N GLU A 104 5.01 19.19 29.18
CA GLU A 104 4.82 19.31 30.62
C GLU A 104 4.85 20.77 31.08
N SER A 105 3.84 21.13 31.88
CA SER A 105 3.99 22.20 32.87
C SER A 105 4.60 21.63 34.15
N PRO A 106 5.20 22.46 35.03
CA PRO A 106 5.76 22.02 36.31
C PRO A 106 4.77 21.29 37.24
N GLU A 107 3.48 21.33 36.95
CA GLU A 107 2.39 20.89 37.83
C GLU A 107 1.77 19.55 37.40
N GLY A 108 2.30 18.88 36.36
CA GLY A 108 1.80 17.57 35.91
C GLY A 108 0.51 17.62 35.07
N PHE A 109 0.07 18.82 34.69
CA PHE A 109 -1.08 19.04 33.82
C PHE A 109 -0.64 19.42 32.41
N VAL A 110 -1.43 19.00 31.42
CA VAL A 110 -1.24 19.39 30.02
C VAL A 110 -2.35 20.37 29.63
N SER A 111 -1.98 21.56 29.17
CA SER A 111 -2.93 22.54 28.65
C SER A 111 -3.46 22.15 27.28
N MET A 112 -4.60 22.71 26.87
CA MET A 112 -5.17 22.49 25.54
C MET A 112 -4.21 22.85 24.39
N GLU A 113 -3.45 23.93 24.52
CA GLU A 113 -2.52 24.36 23.47
C GLU A 113 -1.30 23.40 23.39
N ASN A 114 -0.81 22.95 24.54
CA ASN A 114 0.31 22.00 24.61
C ASN A 114 -0.12 20.62 24.09
N SER A 115 -1.32 20.15 24.44
CA SER A 115 -1.86 18.89 23.94
C SER A 115 -2.11 18.92 22.43
N LYS A 116 -2.50 20.07 21.87
CA LYS A 116 -2.65 20.23 20.42
C LYS A 116 -1.34 20.06 19.67
N SER A 117 -0.25 20.65 20.20
CA SER A 117 1.11 20.44 19.70
C SER A 117 1.53 18.97 19.82
N PHE A 118 1.27 18.36 20.97
CA PHE A 118 1.53 16.94 21.22
C PHE A 118 0.85 16.00 20.21
N PHE A 119 -0.46 16.17 19.97
CA PHE A 119 -1.21 15.36 19.02
C PHE A 119 -0.68 15.50 17.59
N ARG A 120 -0.30 16.72 17.18
CA ARG A 120 0.34 16.97 15.88
C ARG A 120 1.69 16.29 15.76
N ASN A 121 2.49 16.32 16.81
CA ASN A 121 3.85 15.79 16.77
C ASN A 121 3.90 14.26 16.92
N VAL A 122 2.97 13.66 17.66
CA VAL A 122 3.00 12.24 18.00
C VAL A 122 2.00 11.44 17.18
N VAL A 123 0.70 11.71 17.33
CA VAL A 123 -0.35 10.89 16.73
C VAL A 123 -0.33 11.03 15.21
N ILE A 124 -0.23 12.27 14.74
CA ILE A 124 -0.14 12.55 13.31
C ILE A 124 1.18 12.00 12.78
N LYS A 125 2.35 12.40 13.27
CA LYS A 125 3.65 11.91 12.72
C LYS A 125 3.77 10.38 12.66
N THR A 126 3.32 9.66 13.69
CA THR A 126 3.40 8.18 13.75
C THR A 126 2.36 7.46 12.88
N GLN A 127 1.17 8.02 12.66
CA GLN A 127 0.18 7.47 11.73
C GLN A 127 0.40 7.93 10.28
N THR A 128 0.96 9.12 10.09
CA THR A 128 1.10 9.78 8.79
C THR A 128 2.33 9.38 8.00
N GLU A 129 3.48 9.10 8.60
CA GLU A 129 4.68 8.73 7.84
C GLU A 129 4.46 7.57 6.84
N TYR A 130 3.55 6.64 7.17
CA TYR A 130 3.20 5.52 6.30
C TYR A 130 2.20 5.91 5.19
N VAL A 131 1.23 6.77 5.48
CA VAL A 131 0.17 7.17 4.54
C VAL A 131 0.64 8.31 3.61
N PHE A 132 1.54 9.17 4.08
CA PHE A 132 1.88 10.46 3.46
C PHE A 132 2.99 10.44 2.41
N LYS A 133 3.77 9.36 2.34
CA LYS A 133 4.61 9.11 1.17
C LYS A 133 3.81 9.06 -0.15
N THR A 134 2.48 8.97 -0.05
CA THR A 134 1.57 8.66 -1.16
C THR A 134 0.60 9.78 -1.55
N LEU A 135 0.42 10.86 -0.77
CA LEU A 135 -0.71 11.80 -0.99
C LEU A 135 -0.31 13.29 -0.91
N LYS A 136 -0.49 14.03 -2.02
CA LYS A 136 -0.28 15.49 -2.15
C LYS A 136 -1.57 16.29 -1.84
N ALA A 137 -2.10 16.25 -0.61
CA ALA A 137 -3.26 17.07 -0.25
C ALA A 137 -3.13 17.66 1.16
N LYS A 138 -2.56 18.87 1.27
CA LYS A 138 -2.23 19.51 2.56
C LYS A 138 -3.40 20.26 3.22
N VAL A 139 -4.37 20.76 2.45
CA VAL A 139 -5.41 21.70 2.98
C VAL A 139 -6.56 20.98 3.68
N HIS A 140 -7.08 19.88 3.12
CA HIS A 140 -8.11 19.07 3.78
C HIS A 140 -7.63 18.40 5.07
N TYR A 141 -6.32 18.35 5.29
CA TYR A 141 -5.73 17.66 6.43
C TYR A 141 -5.83 18.48 7.72
N ARG A 142 -5.54 19.78 7.68
CA ARG A 142 -5.62 20.64 8.87
C ARG A 142 -7.00 20.62 9.53
N ASN A 143 -8.07 20.65 8.72
CA ASN A 143 -9.43 20.63 9.24
C ASN A 143 -9.75 19.29 9.94
N PHE A 144 -9.25 18.17 9.40
CA PHE A 144 -9.41 16.85 10.00
C PHE A 144 -8.59 16.70 11.29
N GLU A 145 -7.36 17.21 11.31
CA GLU A 145 -6.51 17.22 12.51
C GLU A 145 -7.19 17.99 13.65
N ASP A 146 -7.71 19.18 13.36
CA ASP A 146 -8.38 20.02 14.35
C ASP A 146 -9.71 19.41 14.82
N GLU A 147 -10.46 18.72 13.95
CA GLU A 147 -11.68 17.99 14.30
C GLU A 147 -11.40 16.78 15.21
N LEU A 148 -10.43 15.94 14.83
CA LEU A 148 -10.04 14.77 15.62
C LEU A 148 -9.49 15.19 17.00
N PHE A 149 -8.67 16.24 17.02
CA PHE A 149 -8.18 16.81 18.27
C PHE A 149 -9.33 17.33 19.14
N GLY A 150 -10.27 18.09 18.56
CA GLY A 150 -11.44 18.60 19.27
C GLY A 150 -12.29 17.49 19.89
N GLN A 151 -12.54 16.41 19.13
CA GLN A 151 -13.27 15.24 19.64
C GLN A 151 -12.51 14.52 20.76
N THR A 152 -11.19 14.40 20.62
CA THR A 152 -10.33 13.78 21.63
C THR A 152 -10.29 14.61 22.92
N TRP A 153 -10.17 15.94 22.78
CA TRP A 153 -10.19 16.84 23.93
C TRP A 153 -11.52 16.78 24.65
N ASN A 154 -12.64 16.81 23.92
CA ASN A 154 -13.98 16.65 24.52
C ASN A 154 -14.17 15.28 25.19
N PHE A 155 -13.48 14.24 24.71
CA PHE A 155 -13.52 12.92 25.35
C PHE A 155 -12.76 12.89 26.67
N LEU A 156 -11.57 13.50 26.71
CA LEU A 156 -10.71 13.50 27.89
C LEU A 156 -11.10 14.58 28.92
N SER A 157 -11.72 15.66 28.45
CA SER A 157 -12.18 16.82 29.22
C SER A 157 -13.64 17.15 28.85
N PRO A 158 -14.61 16.30 29.27
CA PRO A 158 -16.02 16.49 28.92
C PRO A 158 -16.62 17.79 29.50
N ASN A 159 -16.01 18.33 30.55
CA ASN A 159 -16.45 19.58 31.18
C ASN A 159 -15.82 20.84 30.55
N GLY A 160 -14.94 20.66 29.57
CA GLY A 160 -14.22 21.78 28.94
C GLY A 160 -13.11 22.36 29.83
N ASP A 161 -12.57 21.57 30.75
CA ASP A 161 -11.39 21.95 31.54
C ASP A 161 -10.22 22.26 30.60
N GLU A 162 -9.51 23.35 30.90
CA GLU A 162 -8.33 23.79 30.14
C GLU A 162 -7.12 22.87 30.35
N HIS A 163 -7.19 21.98 31.34
CA HIS A 163 -6.12 21.12 31.78
C HIS A 163 -6.59 19.67 31.92
N ILE A 164 -5.75 18.74 31.46
CA ILE A 164 -5.98 17.30 31.58
C ILE A 164 -4.81 16.66 32.30
N VAL A 165 -5.10 15.66 33.12
CA VAL A 165 -4.11 14.83 33.82
C VAL A 165 -3.28 14.07 32.78
N LYS A 166 -1.95 14.17 32.88
CA LYS A 166 -1.00 13.63 31.90
C LYS A 166 -1.18 12.13 31.65
N GLU A 167 -1.46 11.37 32.70
CA GLU A 167 -1.65 9.92 32.66
C GLU A 167 -2.83 9.52 31.75
N LEU A 168 -3.93 10.28 31.78
CA LEU A 168 -5.10 10.02 30.94
C LEU A 168 -4.79 10.25 29.46
N LEU A 169 -4.03 11.31 29.16
CA LEU A 169 -3.58 11.58 27.79
C LEU A 169 -2.65 10.47 27.30
N TYR A 170 -1.73 10.01 28.16
CA TYR A 170 -0.82 8.91 27.84
C TYR A 170 -1.57 7.62 27.55
N ASP A 171 -2.52 7.23 28.39
CA ASP A 171 -3.31 6.02 28.22
C ASP A 171 -4.14 6.08 26.93
N PHE A 172 -4.77 7.22 26.67
CA PHE A 172 -5.54 7.42 25.44
C PHE A 172 -4.69 7.27 24.18
N VAL A 173 -3.54 7.95 24.13
CA VAL A 173 -2.63 7.87 22.98
C VAL A 173 -2.02 6.48 22.86
N SER A 174 -1.71 5.82 23.98
CA SER A 174 -1.20 4.45 23.99
C SER A 174 -2.21 3.47 23.38
N ILE A 175 -3.50 3.59 23.71
CA ILE A 175 -4.57 2.75 23.13
C ILE A 175 -4.72 3.01 21.63
N LEU A 176 -4.73 4.28 21.20
CA LEU A 176 -4.85 4.62 19.78
C LEU A 176 -3.66 4.14 18.94
N LEU A 177 -2.46 4.20 19.50
CA LEU A 177 -1.22 3.82 18.82
C LEU A 177 -0.86 2.34 18.97
N ASP A 178 -1.62 1.57 19.75
CA ASP A 178 -1.42 0.13 19.82
C ASP A 178 -1.84 -0.55 18.51
N ARG A 179 -0.84 -1.06 17.80
CA ARG A 179 -1.04 -1.80 16.54
C ARG A 179 -1.18 -3.30 16.77
N THR A 180 -0.85 -3.78 17.96
CA THR A 180 -0.92 -5.20 18.31
C THR A 180 -2.33 -5.61 18.71
N SER A 181 -3.10 -4.66 19.26
CA SER A 181 -4.50 -4.85 19.60
C SER A 181 -5.42 -4.80 18.38
N SER A 182 -6.40 -5.70 18.36
CA SER A 182 -7.51 -5.64 17.40
C SER A 182 -8.30 -4.34 17.60
N PHE A 183 -9.10 -3.96 16.59
CA PHE A 183 -9.97 -2.80 16.69
C PHE A 183 -10.94 -2.93 17.88
N ASP A 184 -11.57 -4.09 18.05
CA ASP A 184 -12.52 -4.34 19.13
C ASP A 184 -11.87 -4.23 20.51
N ASN A 185 -10.62 -4.70 20.65
CA ASN A 185 -9.87 -4.55 21.90
C ASN A 185 -9.58 -3.09 22.21
N ARG A 186 -9.17 -2.30 21.20
CA ARG A 186 -8.93 -0.85 21.39
C ARG A 186 -10.21 -0.10 21.76
N VAL A 187 -11.34 -0.44 21.16
CA VAL A 187 -12.63 0.13 21.55
C VAL A 187 -12.94 -0.21 23.01
N SER A 188 -12.77 -1.48 23.41
CA SER A 188 -12.99 -1.90 24.80
C SER A 188 -12.05 -1.19 25.79
N ASP A 189 -10.79 -0.96 25.41
CA ASP A 189 -9.83 -0.25 26.25
C ASP A 189 -10.13 1.26 26.33
N LEU A 190 -10.60 1.88 25.24
CA LEU A 190 -11.12 3.26 25.27
C LEU A 190 -12.37 3.38 26.15
N GLU A 191 -13.28 2.41 26.12
CA GLU A 191 -14.44 2.37 27.02
C GLU A 191 -14.02 2.23 28.49
N ARG A 192 -12.99 1.43 28.79
CA ARG A 192 -12.42 1.32 30.14
C ARG A 192 -11.81 2.64 30.58
N LEU A 193 -11.01 3.28 29.73
CA LEU A 193 -10.41 4.57 30.01
C LEU A 193 -11.49 5.62 30.26
N ARG A 194 -12.53 5.67 29.43
CA ARG A 194 -13.69 6.54 29.65
C ARG A 194 -14.33 6.31 31.01
N LYS A 195 -14.61 5.06 31.39
CA LYS A 195 -15.18 4.76 32.72
C LYS A 195 -14.26 5.17 33.86
N CYS A 196 -12.94 5.22 33.65
CA CYS A 196 -12.00 5.76 34.63
C CYS A 196 -12.07 7.29 34.69
N VAL A 197 -12.15 7.96 33.53
CA VAL A 197 -12.35 9.43 33.44
C VAL A 197 -13.69 9.83 34.07
N GLU A 198 -14.78 9.15 33.74
CA GLU A 198 -16.10 9.36 34.31
C GLU A 198 -16.08 9.15 35.82
N ARG A 199 -15.47 8.08 36.34
CA ARG A 199 -15.35 7.87 37.79
C ARG A 199 -14.49 8.93 38.49
N ALA A 200 -13.41 9.38 37.85
CA ALA A 200 -12.58 10.47 38.36
C ALA A 200 -13.34 11.81 38.36
N ASN A 201 -14.17 12.05 37.35
CA ASN A 201 -14.99 13.25 37.18
C ASN A 201 -16.31 13.19 37.98
N GLU A 202 -16.85 12.01 38.29
CA GLU A 202 -17.98 11.81 39.19
C GLU A 202 -17.61 12.21 40.62
N CYS A 203 -16.33 12.18 40.99
CA CYS A 203 -15.82 12.83 42.20
C CYS A 203 -15.81 14.38 42.11
N ILE A 204 -16.07 14.98 40.94
CA ILE A 204 -15.99 16.44 40.66
C ILE A 204 -17.29 17.03 40.03
N ILE A 205 -18.31 16.21 39.74
CA ILE A 205 -19.73 16.54 39.36
C ILE A 205 -20.07 16.39 37.86
N SER A 206 -21.07 15.50 37.64
CA SER A 206 -22.15 15.42 36.64
C SER A 206 -22.12 16.32 35.39
N SER A 207 -21.93 15.73 34.21
CA SER A 207 -22.55 16.22 32.96
C SER A 207 -22.85 15.09 31.96
N GLU A 208 -24.03 15.17 31.35
CA GLU A 208 -24.63 14.15 30.47
C GLU A 208 -24.16 14.30 29.01
N TRP A 209 -23.08 13.62 28.61
CA TRP A 209 -22.80 13.33 27.19
C TRP A 209 -22.63 11.81 26.97
N GLY A 210 -23.67 11.19 26.43
CA GLY A 210 -23.80 9.73 26.30
C GLY A 210 -22.81 9.07 25.34
N LEU A 211 -22.22 7.96 25.80
CA LEU A 211 -21.32 7.01 25.12
C LEU A 211 -21.69 6.67 23.68
N GLU A 212 -22.98 6.54 23.44
CA GLU A 212 -23.53 6.15 22.14
C GLU A 212 -23.20 7.16 21.04
N LYS A 213 -23.12 8.47 21.38
CA LYS A 213 -22.83 9.51 20.40
C LYS A 213 -21.36 9.54 20.01
N PHE A 214 -20.44 9.33 20.96
CA PHE A 214 -19.00 9.31 20.68
C PHE A 214 -18.60 8.04 19.91
N VAL A 215 -19.10 6.88 20.33
CA VAL A 215 -18.85 5.61 19.63
C VAL A 215 -19.43 5.68 18.21
N SER A 216 -20.64 6.21 18.04
CA SER A 216 -21.24 6.40 16.71
C SER A 216 -20.43 7.33 15.81
N GLU A 217 -19.92 8.46 16.33
CA GLU A 217 -19.10 9.38 15.54
C GLU A 217 -17.72 8.77 15.21
N TYR A 218 -17.11 8.01 16.13
CA TYR A 218 -15.87 7.30 15.88
C TYR A 218 -16.03 6.16 14.85
N GLU A 219 -17.14 5.41 14.90
CA GLU A 219 -17.49 4.41 13.90
C GLU A 219 -17.71 5.05 12.52
N LYS A 220 -18.45 6.17 12.45
CA LYS A 220 -18.60 6.96 11.22
C LYS A 220 -17.25 7.46 10.69
N LEU A 221 -16.33 7.87 11.56
CA LEU A 221 -14.97 8.27 11.20
C LEU A 221 -14.15 7.11 10.65
N ALA A 222 -14.19 5.96 11.30
CA ALA A 222 -13.49 4.75 10.87
C ALA A 222 -14.02 4.25 9.52
N GLU A 223 -15.34 4.28 9.32
CA GLU A 223 -15.98 3.95 8.06
C GLU A 223 -15.66 4.95 6.95
N ASN A 224 -15.72 6.25 7.23
CA ASN A 224 -15.33 7.30 6.28
C ASN A 224 -13.84 7.22 5.90
N TYR A 225 -12.96 6.81 6.82
CA TYR A 225 -11.54 6.59 6.52
C TYR A 225 -11.32 5.36 5.63
N LYS A 226 -11.98 4.24 5.94
CA LYS A 226 -11.99 3.03 5.09
C LYS A 226 -12.56 3.34 3.70
N LEU A 227 -13.65 4.11 3.63
CA LEU A 227 -14.30 4.50 2.37
C LEU A 227 -13.41 5.45 1.55
N ASN A 228 -12.79 6.45 2.16
CA ASN A 228 -11.91 7.40 1.47
C ASN A 228 -10.62 6.75 0.95
N THR A 229 -10.01 5.84 1.72
CA THR A 229 -8.85 5.06 1.25
C THR A 229 -9.23 4.14 0.08
N TYR A 230 -10.41 3.51 0.14
CA TYR A 230 -10.95 2.70 -0.96
C TYR A 230 -11.23 3.53 -2.23
N LEU A 231 -11.92 4.68 -2.10
CA LEU A 231 -12.25 5.57 -3.22
C LEU A 231 -11.00 6.15 -3.89
N LYS A 232 -9.98 6.52 -3.12
CA LYS A 232 -8.70 7.03 -3.67
C LYS A 232 -7.87 5.96 -4.35
N LYS A 233 -7.87 4.73 -3.81
CA LYS A 233 -7.25 3.57 -4.49
C LYS A 233 -7.95 3.29 -5.83
N LYS A 234 -9.28 3.39 -5.86
CA LYS A 234 -10.11 3.24 -7.06
C LYS A 234 -9.82 4.34 -8.10
N GLU A 235 -9.72 5.60 -7.71
CA GLU A 235 -9.36 6.70 -8.63
C GLU A 235 -7.98 6.49 -9.25
N LYS A 236 -6.98 6.11 -8.44
CA LYS A 236 -5.62 5.84 -8.94
C LYS A 236 -5.59 4.67 -9.93
N THR A 237 -6.33 3.60 -9.67
CA THR A 237 -6.43 2.47 -10.61
C THR A 237 -7.14 2.88 -11.90
N LEU A 238 -8.18 3.73 -11.81
CA LEU A 238 -8.92 4.22 -12.97
C LEU A 238 -8.06 5.18 -13.83
N GLU A 239 -7.24 6.00 -13.20
CA GLU A 239 -6.26 6.88 -13.85
C GLU A 239 -5.20 6.07 -14.59
N ILE A 240 -4.66 5.01 -13.96
CA ILE A 240 -3.71 4.09 -14.58
C ILE A 240 -4.35 3.38 -15.77
N GLN A 241 -5.60 2.93 -15.65
CA GLN A 241 -6.33 2.29 -16.76
C GLN A 241 -6.58 3.26 -17.91
N LYS A 242 -6.94 4.52 -17.64
CA LYS A 242 -7.09 5.55 -18.67
C LYS A 242 -5.76 5.83 -19.38
N GLN A 243 -4.68 6.02 -18.63
CA GLN A 243 -3.35 6.23 -19.20
C GLN A 243 -2.91 5.01 -20.02
N HIS A 244 -3.18 3.80 -19.54
CA HIS A 244 -2.86 2.58 -20.29
C HIS A 244 -3.69 2.49 -21.57
N PHE A 245 -4.99 2.83 -21.54
CA PHE A 245 -5.85 2.84 -22.72
C PHE A 245 -5.42 3.91 -23.74
N GLU A 246 -5.08 5.11 -23.28
CA GLU A 246 -4.59 6.21 -24.12
C GLU A 246 -3.21 5.92 -24.73
N THR A 247 -2.35 5.16 -24.03
CA THR A 247 -1.00 4.83 -24.51
C THR A 247 -0.92 3.51 -25.29
N SER A 248 -1.82 2.54 -25.06
CA SER A 248 -1.80 1.24 -25.75
C SER A 248 -2.70 1.14 -26.98
N CYS A 249 -3.55 2.13 -27.24
CA CYS A 249 -4.44 2.15 -28.42
C CYS A 249 -3.98 3.16 -29.49
N ILE A 250 -2.77 2.97 -30.04
CA ILE A 250 -2.31 3.63 -31.28
C ILE A 250 -2.22 2.61 -32.44
N PHE A 251 -3.12 1.63 -32.47
CA PHE A 251 -3.35 0.81 -33.64
C PHE A 251 -4.68 1.23 -34.26
N ARG A 252 -4.62 2.24 -35.13
CA ARG A 252 -5.69 2.57 -36.07
C ARG A 252 -5.33 1.91 -37.40
N PRO A 253 -5.79 0.68 -37.69
CA PRO A 253 -5.61 0.13 -39.01
C PRO A 253 -6.36 1.03 -40.00
N GLU A 254 -5.65 1.59 -40.96
CA GLU A 254 -6.26 2.19 -42.14
C GLU A 254 -6.89 1.04 -42.94
N ILE A 255 -8.17 0.80 -42.71
CA ILE A 255 -8.94 -0.20 -43.45
C ILE A 255 -9.32 0.44 -44.77
N ASN A 256 -8.70 -0.04 -45.86
CA ASN A 256 -9.04 0.32 -47.22
C ASN A 256 -10.56 0.18 -47.43
N THR A 257 -11.19 1.26 -47.89
CA THR A 257 -12.66 1.44 -48.05
C THR A 257 -13.28 0.63 -49.20
N SER A 258 -12.64 -0.44 -49.66
CA SER A 258 -13.02 -1.15 -50.89
C SER A 258 -13.67 -2.53 -50.70
N SER A 259 -14.11 -2.89 -49.49
CA SER A 259 -14.86 -4.15 -49.24
C SER A 259 -16.27 -3.90 -48.71
N SER A 260 -17.07 -3.14 -49.46
CA SER A 260 -18.52 -3.05 -49.27
C SER A 260 -19.20 -4.20 -50.02
N GLY A 261 -19.43 -5.33 -49.37
CA GLY A 261 -20.09 -6.45 -50.05
C GLY A 261 -20.18 -7.76 -49.27
N SER A 262 -20.63 -7.75 -48.02
CA SER A 262 -21.30 -8.95 -47.48
C SER A 262 -22.17 -8.59 -46.28
N THR A 263 -23.45 -8.90 -46.43
CA THR A 263 -24.51 -8.83 -45.43
C THR A 263 -24.20 -9.64 -44.17
N GLU A 264 -24.47 -9.02 -43.01
CA GLU A 264 -24.81 -9.61 -41.71
C GLU A 264 -24.10 -10.93 -41.32
N LYS A 265 -22.79 -10.85 -41.07
CA LYS A 265 -22.14 -11.82 -40.19
C LYS A 265 -21.52 -11.06 -39.03
N ASN A 266 -21.89 -11.44 -37.80
CA ASN A 266 -21.30 -10.89 -36.58
C ASN A 266 -19.78 -10.81 -36.77
N PRO A 267 -19.17 -9.65 -36.47
CA PRO A 267 -17.76 -9.46 -36.75
C PRO A 267 -16.95 -10.51 -35.99
N ARG A 268 -15.98 -11.13 -36.67
CA ARG A 268 -15.19 -12.27 -36.16
C ARG A 268 -14.68 -12.12 -34.73
N TYR A 269 -14.40 -10.88 -34.30
CA TYR A 269 -13.94 -10.59 -32.94
C TYR A 269 -15.01 -10.87 -31.88
N GLU A 270 -16.30 -10.67 -32.17
CA GLU A 270 -17.40 -11.02 -31.26
C GLU A 270 -17.51 -12.54 -31.10
N THR A 271 -17.37 -13.30 -32.18
CA THR A 271 -17.35 -14.77 -32.11
C THR A 271 -16.17 -15.29 -31.27
N LEU A 272 -14.99 -14.70 -31.44
CA LEU A 272 -13.81 -15.06 -30.64
C LEU A 272 -14.01 -14.71 -29.15
N TYR A 273 -14.62 -13.57 -28.86
CA TYR A 273 -14.91 -13.14 -27.49
C TYR A 273 -15.94 -14.07 -26.82
N SER A 274 -17.03 -14.42 -27.51
CA SER A 274 -18.02 -15.38 -27.02
C SER A 274 -17.41 -16.75 -26.75
N ASN A 275 -16.58 -17.27 -27.66
CA ASN A 275 -15.89 -18.55 -27.48
C ASN A 275 -14.92 -18.54 -26.28
N PHE A 276 -14.23 -17.42 -26.06
CA PHE A 276 -13.35 -17.26 -24.89
C PHE A 276 -14.15 -17.30 -23.59
N LYS A 277 -15.27 -16.57 -23.53
CA LYS A 277 -16.15 -16.53 -22.37
C LYS A 277 -16.75 -17.90 -22.04
N GLU A 278 -17.23 -18.62 -23.05
CA GLU A 278 -17.73 -20.00 -22.88
C GLU A 278 -16.66 -20.97 -22.35
N LYS A 279 -15.38 -20.75 -22.73
CA LYS A 279 -14.27 -21.57 -22.25
C LYS A 279 -13.95 -21.27 -20.78
N GLU A 280 -13.97 -20.01 -20.36
CA GLU A 280 -13.79 -19.62 -18.95
C GLU A 280 -14.91 -20.19 -18.07
N ASP A 281 -16.16 -20.08 -18.50
CA ASP A 281 -17.32 -20.60 -17.78
C ASP A 281 -17.23 -22.14 -17.61
N LYS A 282 -16.80 -22.86 -18.65
CA LYS A 282 -16.55 -24.32 -18.57
C LYS A 282 -15.45 -24.67 -17.58
N ILE A 283 -14.36 -23.90 -17.53
CA ILE A 283 -13.27 -24.12 -16.56
C ILE A 283 -13.76 -23.88 -15.14
N LEU A 284 -14.55 -22.84 -14.92
CA LEU A 284 -15.09 -22.49 -13.60
C LEU A 284 -16.08 -23.55 -13.10
N CYS A 285 -17.03 -23.98 -13.95
CA CYS A 285 -17.94 -25.08 -13.64
C CYS A 285 -17.19 -26.39 -13.35
N SER A 286 -16.13 -26.70 -14.10
CA SER A 286 -15.31 -27.89 -13.85
C SER A 286 -14.57 -27.83 -12.50
N LYS A 287 -14.14 -26.65 -12.06
CA LYS A 287 -13.49 -26.47 -10.75
C LYS A 287 -14.48 -26.59 -9.59
N LEU A 288 -15.66 -26.01 -9.73
CA LEU A 288 -16.72 -26.10 -8.72
C LEU A 288 -17.17 -27.55 -8.53
N THR A 289 -17.40 -28.27 -9.63
CA THR A 289 -17.78 -29.70 -9.57
C THR A 289 -16.67 -30.59 -9.00
N ALA A 290 -15.39 -30.25 -9.23
CA ALA A 290 -14.27 -30.96 -8.59
C ALA A 290 -14.22 -30.71 -7.08
N MET A 291 -14.35 -29.45 -6.64
CA MET A 291 -14.41 -29.12 -5.21
C MET A 291 -15.61 -29.77 -4.51
N GLU A 292 -16.77 -29.81 -5.15
CA GLU A 292 -17.96 -30.45 -4.60
C GLU A 292 -17.77 -31.97 -4.44
N LYS A 293 -17.11 -32.62 -5.40
CA LYS A 293 -16.72 -34.03 -5.28
C LYS A 293 -15.72 -34.24 -4.14
N GLU A 294 -14.68 -33.41 -4.02
CA GLU A 294 -13.72 -33.48 -2.91
C GLU A 294 -14.40 -33.32 -1.54
N LEU A 295 -15.37 -32.41 -1.44
CA LEU A 295 -16.11 -32.14 -0.21
C LEU A 295 -17.04 -33.31 0.16
N ASN A 296 -17.66 -33.95 -0.84
CA ASN A 296 -18.50 -35.15 -0.67
C ASN A 296 -17.69 -36.42 -0.41
N GLU A 297 -16.47 -36.53 -0.95
CA GLU A 297 -15.52 -37.62 -0.70
C GLU A 297 -14.77 -37.46 0.63
N CYS A 298 -14.83 -36.27 1.24
CA CYS A 298 -14.24 -36.00 2.55
C CYS A 298 -15.01 -36.76 3.65
N THR A 299 -14.60 -38.01 3.87
CA THR A 299 -15.08 -38.88 4.97
C THR A 299 -14.57 -38.45 6.36
N PHE A 300 -13.79 -37.36 6.43
CA PHE A 300 -13.29 -36.83 7.68
C PHE A 300 -14.39 -36.06 8.40
N ALA A 301 -15.16 -36.75 9.23
CA ALA A 301 -16.02 -36.16 10.23
C ALA A 301 -15.22 -36.01 11.54
N PRO A 302 -14.60 -34.84 11.82
CA PRO A 302 -13.90 -34.67 13.08
C PRO A 302 -14.90 -34.82 14.22
N LYS A 303 -14.64 -35.77 15.14
CA LYS A 303 -15.33 -35.84 16.41
C LYS A 303 -14.94 -34.61 17.22
N ILE A 304 -15.69 -33.52 17.05
CA ILE A 304 -15.56 -32.33 17.88
C ILE A 304 -16.05 -32.71 19.28
N LEU A 305 -15.09 -33.03 20.16
CA LEU A 305 -15.37 -33.17 21.58
C LEU A 305 -15.93 -31.82 22.06
N LYS A 306 -17.14 -31.83 22.61
CA LYS A 306 -17.77 -30.66 23.21
C LYS A 306 -16.89 -30.22 24.40
N TYR A 307 -16.01 -29.26 24.17
CA TYR A 307 -15.22 -28.69 25.25
C TYR A 307 -16.17 -27.98 26.22
N ARG A 308 -16.14 -28.48 27.47
CA ARG A 308 -16.86 -27.94 28.60
C ARG A 308 -16.18 -26.61 28.97
N ASN A 309 -16.89 -25.51 28.77
CA ASN A 309 -16.42 -24.17 29.15
C ASN A 309 -16.23 -24.09 30.66
N ASN A 310 -14.99 -24.28 31.12
CA ASN A 310 -14.57 -23.81 32.43
C ASN A 310 -13.69 -22.58 32.23
N SER A 311 -14.22 -21.46 32.71
CA SER A 311 -13.56 -20.18 32.85
C SER A 311 -12.48 -20.21 33.95
N ALA A 312 -11.63 -19.19 33.89
CA ALA A 312 -10.73 -18.69 34.92
C ALA A 312 -9.48 -19.54 35.24
N MET A 313 -8.32 -19.11 34.72
CA MET A 313 -7.21 -18.61 35.54
C MET A 313 -5.96 -18.31 34.72
N SER A 314 -5.25 -17.25 35.16
CA SER A 314 -3.79 -17.10 35.13
C SER A 314 -3.14 -16.43 33.92
N ASN A 315 -3.28 -15.10 33.89
CA ASN A 315 -2.24 -14.20 33.39
C ASN A 315 -1.08 -14.16 34.39
N ARG A 316 -0.09 -15.06 34.26
CA ARG A 316 1.26 -14.94 34.86
C ARG A 316 2.12 -16.12 34.40
N SER A 317 2.81 -16.01 33.25
CA SER A 317 4.16 -16.59 33.00
C SER A 317 4.56 -16.74 31.51
N ASP A 318 4.43 -15.71 30.67
CA ASP A 318 4.76 -15.89 29.24
C ASP A 318 6.27 -15.98 28.92
N LYS A 319 7.17 -15.54 29.82
CA LYS A 319 8.62 -15.64 29.56
C LYS A 319 9.22 -17.04 29.75
N LYS A 320 8.57 -17.94 30.50
CA LYS A 320 9.07 -19.32 30.70
C LYS A 320 8.57 -20.29 29.61
N MET A 321 7.36 -20.04 29.08
CA MET A 321 6.72 -20.91 28.08
C MET A 321 7.49 -20.95 26.74
N TYR A 322 8.15 -19.86 26.31
CA TYR A 322 8.89 -19.87 25.05
C TYR A 322 10.17 -20.72 25.09
N LYS A 323 10.84 -20.82 26.25
CA LYS A 323 12.00 -21.71 26.40
C LYS A 323 11.56 -23.17 26.42
N GLU A 324 10.49 -23.47 27.16
CA GLU A 324 9.90 -24.81 27.22
C GLU A 324 9.41 -25.28 25.84
N LYS A 325 8.66 -24.45 25.10
CA LYS A 325 8.18 -24.81 23.75
C LYS A 325 9.30 -25.13 22.76
N LYS A 326 10.46 -24.47 22.85
CA LYS A 326 11.59 -24.75 21.95
C LYS A 326 12.19 -26.14 22.22
N THR A 327 12.39 -26.49 23.49
CA THR A 327 12.81 -27.84 23.90
C THR A 327 11.75 -28.90 23.58
N THR A 328 10.46 -28.59 23.76
CA THR A 328 9.38 -29.52 23.42
C THR A 328 9.32 -29.78 21.92
N MET A 329 9.54 -28.76 21.09
CA MET A 329 9.53 -28.90 19.63
C MET A 329 10.76 -29.62 19.10
N GLN A 330 11.94 -29.44 19.72
CA GLN A 330 13.13 -30.25 19.43
C GLN A 330 12.92 -31.71 19.81
N ASN A 331 12.40 -31.97 21.02
CA ASN A 331 12.10 -33.34 21.46
C ASN A 331 11.00 -33.99 20.60
N TYR A 332 10.05 -33.22 20.07
CA TYR A 332 9.05 -33.70 19.13
C TYR A 332 9.68 -34.08 17.78
N MET A 333 10.50 -33.19 17.20
CA MET A 333 11.24 -33.49 15.97
C MET A 333 12.15 -34.71 16.12
N GLU A 334 12.82 -34.85 17.26
CA GLU A 334 13.71 -35.98 17.54
C GLU A 334 12.93 -37.29 17.71
N ARG A 335 11.73 -37.25 18.33
CA ARG A 335 10.83 -38.41 18.38
C ARG A 335 10.24 -38.77 17.01
N GLU A 336 9.89 -37.79 16.18
CA GLU A 336 9.44 -38.08 14.80
C GLU A 336 10.56 -38.66 13.94
N LEU A 337 11.80 -38.20 14.12
CA LEU A 337 12.98 -38.80 13.49
C LEU A 337 13.21 -40.25 13.96
N GLN A 338 13.04 -40.52 15.26
CA GLN A 338 13.13 -41.89 15.80
C GLN A 338 11.96 -42.79 15.35
N GLN A 339 10.77 -42.22 15.17
CA GLN A 339 9.59 -42.92 14.68
C GLN A 339 9.50 -42.95 13.16
N CYS A 340 10.46 -42.36 12.45
CA CYS A 340 10.55 -42.45 11.01
C CYS A 340 10.89 -43.90 10.63
N THR A 341 9.85 -44.71 10.47
CA THR A 341 9.90 -46.08 9.98
C THR A 341 10.18 -46.15 8.49
N PHE A 342 10.15 -44.99 7.81
CA PHE A 342 10.67 -44.81 6.47
C PHE A 342 12.19 -44.93 6.49
N LYS A 343 12.65 -46.17 6.53
CA LYS A 343 13.98 -46.57 6.12
C LYS A 343 13.84 -46.81 4.62
N PRO A 344 14.08 -45.83 3.74
CA PRO A 344 14.07 -46.10 2.33
C PRO A 344 15.00 -47.30 2.13
N ASN A 345 14.46 -48.37 1.57
CA ASN A 345 15.26 -49.53 1.21
C ASN A 345 16.02 -49.09 -0.04
N ILE A 346 17.03 -48.26 0.17
CA ILE A 346 18.04 -47.93 -0.81
C ILE A 346 18.77 -49.25 -0.97
N SER A 347 18.25 -50.08 -1.88
CA SER A 347 18.93 -51.29 -2.29
C SER A 347 20.37 -50.89 -2.54
N LYS A 348 21.32 -51.65 -1.97
CA LYS A 348 22.77 -51.42 -2.12
C LYS A 348 23.24 -51.51 -3.60
N THR A 349 22.29 -51.60 -4.53
CA THR A 349 22.39 -51.46 -5.97
C THR A 349 22.33 -50.00 -6.46
N SER A 350 22.30 -49.01 -5.56
CA SER A 350 22.87 -47.71 -5.89
C SER A 350 24.37 -47.92 -6.05
N TYR A 351 24.81 -48.18 -7.28
CA TYR A 351 26.21 -48.15 -7.65
C TYR A 351 26.86 -46.97 -6.92
N GLN A 352 27.74 -47.25 -5.97
CA GLN A 352 28.84 -46.34 -5.70
C GLN A 352 29.71 -46.41 -6.95
N VAL A 353 29.23 -45.81 -8.04
CA VAL A 353 30.16 -45.13 -8.91
C VAL A 353 30.68 -44.05 -7.98
N GLU A 354 31.87 -44.27 -7.42
CA GLU A 354 32.75 -43.15 -7.11
C GLU A 354 32.86 -42.39 -8.42
N ALA A 355 31.87 -41.53 -8.70
CA ALA A 355 31.92 -40.65 -9.83
C ALA A 355 33.17 -39.83 -9.55
N ASP A 356 34.21 -40.09 -10.35
CA ASP A 356 35.51 -39.44 -10.24
C ASP A 356 35.24 -37.98 -9.92
N ARG A 357 35.55 -37.59 -8.68
CA ARG A 357 35.33 -36.22 -8.25
C ARG A 357 36.07 -35.38 -9.27
N PRO A 358 35.41 -34.41 -9.93
CA PRO A 358 36.06 -33.59 -10.94
C PRO A 358 37.35 -33.05 -10.34
N ARG A 359 38.47 -33.25 -11.04
CA ARG A 359 39.79 -32.88 -10.55
C ARG A 359 39.76 -31.42 -10.08
N GLY A 360 40.04 -31.18 -8.79
CA GLY A 360 39.97 -29.86 -8.16
C GLY A 360 38.65 -29.52 -7.46
N PHE A 361 37.72 -30.47 -7.29
CA PHE A 361 36.48 -30.26 -6.53
C PHE A 361 36.77 -29.88 -5.07
N GLU A 362 37.69 -30.57 -4.38
CA GLU A 362 38.06 -30.19 -3.01
C GLU A 362 38.65 -28.77 -2.94
N ASP A 363 39.54 -28.41 -3.87
CA ASP A 363 40.15 -27.08 -3.92
C ASP A 363 39.10 -25.97 -4.12
N TYR A 364 38.10 -26.23 -4.98
CA TYR A 364 36.99 -25.30 -5.20
C TYR A 364 36.12 -25.15 -3.94
N VAL A 365 35.80 -26.26 -3.26
CA VAL A 365 35.01 -26.24 -2.02
C VAL A 365 35.76 -25.50 -0.92
N GLU A 366 37.07 -25.71 -0.79
CA GLU A 366 37.90 -25.04 0.22
C GLU A 366 38.05 -23.55 -0.08
N LYS A 367 38.27 -23.17 -1.35
CA LYS A 367 38.26 -21.76 -1.78
C LYS A 367 36.92 -21.09 -1.49
N THR A 368 35.82 -21.80 -1.72
CA THR A 368 34.47 -21.28 -1.44
C THR A 368 34.25 -21.07 0.06
N ARG A 369 34.69 -22.01 0.91
CA ARG A 369 34.62 -21.87 2.37
C ARG A 369 35.44 -20.68 2.86
N LYS A 370 36.67 -20.51 2.39
CA LYS A 370 37.53 -19.36 2.72
C LYS A 370 36.90 -18.02 2.33
N ILE A 371 36.30 -17.92 1.13
CA ILE A 371 35.59 -16.71 0.69
C ILE A 371 34.40 -16.39 1.62
N ILE A 372 33.66 -17.41 2.06
CA ILE A 372 32.52 -17.22 2.97
C ILE A 372 33.01 -16.75 4.34
N GLU A 373 34.04 -17.38 4.89
CA GLU A 373 34.64 -16.99 6.18
C GLU A 373 35.20 -15.57 6.15
N GLU A 374 35.92 -15.20 5.10
CA GLU A 374 36.47 -13.84 4.94
C GLU A 374 35.34 -12.80 4.82
N LYS A 375 34.26 -13.10 4.09
CA LYS A 375 33.08 -12.24 4.01
C LYS A 375 32.39 -12.07 5.36
N LEU A 376 32.35 -13.12 6.19
CA LEU A 376 31.77 -13.04 7.52
C LEU A 376 32.65 -12.21 8.45
N LEU A 377 33.97 -12.43 8.43
CA LEU A 377 34.93 -11.65 9.21
C LEU A 377 34.89 -10.16 8.83
N LYS A 378 34.83 -9.85 7.53
CA LYS A 378 34.71 -8.48 7.03
C LYS A 378 33.40 -7.84 7.48
N LYS A 379 32.28 -8.57 7.45
CA LYS A 379 31.00 -8.09 7.98
C LYS A 379 31.03 -7.85 9.49
N GLU A 380 31.78 -8.65 10.25
CA GLU A 380 31.96 -8.45 11.68
C GLU A 380 32.83 -7.24 12.00
N GLN A 381 33.88 -7.00 11.21
CA GLN A 381 34.69 -5.78 11.30
C GLN A 381 33.94 -4.52 10.85
N GLU A 382 33.10 -4.63 9.82
CA GLU A 382 32.25 -3.56 9.29
C GLU A 382 31.00 -3.29 10.15
N LYS A 383 30.68 -4.15 11.12
CA LYS A 383 29.72 -3.85 12.20
C LYS A 383 30.33 -2.83 13.20
N THR A 384 30.87 -1.73 12.69
CA THR A 384 30.91 -0.49 13.46
C THR A 384 29.48 -0.18 13.91
N GLY A 385 29.28 0.14 15.19
CA GLY A 385 27.96 0.35 15.76
C GLY A 385 27.12 1.27 14.88
N TYR A 386 25.88 0.88 14.61
CA TYR A 386 24.95 1.56 13.70
C TYR A 386 24.77 3.08 13.97
N GLY A 387 25.26 3.61 15.10
CA GLY A 387 25.29 5.03 15.44
C GLY A 387 26.53 5.81 14.94
N GLU A 388 27.74 5.25 15.00
CA GLU A 388 28.98 6.01 14.71
C GLU A 388 29.10 6.37 13.23
N ASN A 389 28.61 5.50 12.34
CA ASN A 389 28.55 5.80 10.90
C ASN A 389 27.50 6.86 10.58
N TYR A 390 26.45 6.99 11.40
CA TYR A 390 25.43 8.00 11.20
C TYR A 390 25.97 9.40 11.51
N GLU A 391 26.78 9.54 12.56
CA GLU A 391 27.45 10.81 12.88
C GLU A 391 28.50 11.18 11.83
N LYS A 392 29.29 10.22 11.34
CA LYS A 392 30.23 10.45 10.23
C LYS A 392 29.51 10.87 8.94
N MET A 393 28.39 10.24 8.60
CA MET A 393 27.57 10.60 7.43
C MET A 393 26.86 11.96 7.60
N ARG A 394 26.51 12.33 8.85
CA ARG A 394 25.89 13.62 9.16
C ARG A 394 26.91 14.78 9.15
N MET A 395 28.16 14.52 9.50
CA MET A 395 29.25 15.51 9.45
C MET A 395 29.84 15.68 8.05
N LEU A 396 29.68 14.70 7.15
CA LEU A 396 29.99 14.89 5.74
C LEU A 396 29.04 15.96 5.18
N GLU A 397 29.62 17.01 4.61
CA GLU A 397 28.85 18.05 3.92
C GLU A 397 27.96 17.37 2.87
N PHE A 398 26.66 17.66 2.95
CA PHE A 398 25.67 17.13 2.01
C PHE A 398 25.99 17.67 0.62
N ASN A 399 26.78 16.91 -0.14
CA ASN A 399 26.97 17.13 -1.56
C ASN A 399 25.70 16.60 -2.25
N PRO A 400 24.75 17.45 -2.66
CA PRO A 400 23.57 16.98 -3.36
C PRO A 400 24.04 16.13 -4.55
N PRO A 401 23.35 15.01 -4.84
CA PRO A 401 23.67 14.20 -6.01
C PRO A 401 23.84 15.11 -7.21
N SER A 402 24.93 14.97 -7.96
CA SER A 402 25.29 15.85 -9.10
C SER A 402 24.21 15.94 -10.20
N PHE A 403 23.11 15.21 -10.06
CA PHE A 403 21.88 15.33 -10.83
C PHE A 403 21.03 16.56 -10.49
N LEU A 404 21.06 17.08 -9.25
CA LEU A 404 20.21 18.21 -8.84
C LEU A 404 20.73 19.57 -9.30
N GLY A 405 22.05 19.71 -9.52
CA GLY A 405 22.68 20.96 -9.97
C GLY A 405 22.91 21.03 -11.49
N ARG A 406 22.67 19.95 -12.24
CA ARG A 406 22.79 20.01 -13.70
C ARG A 406 21.55 20.64 -14.28
N VAL A 407 21.60 21.96 -14.47
CA VAL A 407 20.72 22.65 -15.41
C VAL A 407 20.98 22.02 -16.77
N LYS A 408 20.13 21.07 -17.16
CA LYS A 408 20.16 20.53 -18.52
C LYS A 408 19.69 21.65 -19.42
N GLU A 409 20.64 22.31 -20.08
CA GLU A 409 20.30 23.24 -21.15
C GLU A 409 19.41 22.49 -22.16
N PRO A 410 18.24 23.05 -22.51
CA PRO A 410 17.36 22.44 -23.50
C PRO A 410 18.06 22.49 -24.86
N LYS A 411 18.88 21.47 -25.15
CA LYS A 411 19.46 21.30 -26.47
C LYS A 411 18.33 21.04 -27.47
N ASN A 412 18.33 21.79 -28.56
CA ASN A 412 17.38 21.64 -29.66
C ASN A 412 17.49 20.24 -30.28
N ILE A 413 16.34 19.56 -30.37
CA ILE A 413 16.23 18.24 -30.99
C ILE A 413 16.10 18.44 -32.49
N LEU A 414 16.97 17.81 -33.26
CA LEU A 414 16.96 17.88 -34.72
C LEU A 414 15.98 16.87 -35.33
N ILE A 415 16.07 15.60 -34.90
CA ILE A 415 15.29 14.51 -35.46
C ILE A 415 15.00 13.43 -34.41
N TYR A 416 13.85 12.76 -34.56
CA TYR A 416 13.51 11.53 -33.85
C TYR A 416 13.62 10.34 -34.80
N ILE A 417 14.41 9.34 -34.43
CA ILE A 417 14.64 8.12 -35.22
C ILE A 417 14.07 6.94 -34.44
N ASP A 418 13.16 6.18 -35.07
CA ASP A 418 12.62 4.96 -34.50
C ASP A 418 13.45 3.76 -34.97
N VAL A 419 14.10 3.09 -34.02
CA VAL A 419 15.04 1.98 -34.24
C VAL A 419 14.38 0.67 -33.80
N ASN A 420 14.43 -0.36 -34.65
CA ASN A 420 13.89 -1.69 -34.34
C ASN A 420 14.92 -2.51 -33.54
N VAL A 421 14.70 -2.64 -32.23
CA VAL A 421 15.61 -3.30 -31.27
C VAL A 421 15.47 -4.83 -31.31
N GLY A 422 14.34 -5.35 -31.79
CA GLY A 422 14.07 -6.78 -31.90
C GLY A 422 12.61 -7.06 -32.27
N ILE A 423 12.21 -8.33 -32.26
CA ILE A 423 10.85 -8.75 -32.64
C ILE A 423 9.82 -8.06 -31.73
N GLY A 424 9.04 -7.14 -32.31
CA GLY A 424 7.99 -6.39 -31.61
C GLY A 424 8.49 -5.25 -30.71
N LYS A 425 9.79 -4.92 -30.70
CA LYS A 425 10.35 -3.84 -29.87
C LYS A 425 10.91 -2.71 -30.73
N LYS A 426 10.44 -1.48 -30.49
CA LYS A 426 10.96 -0.24 -31.09
C LYS A 426 11.51 0.67 -30.00
N GLY A 427 12.65 1.29 -30.23
CA GLY A 427 13.22 2.32 -29.38
C GLY A 427 13.35 3.63 -30.16
N LYS A 428 13.02 4.76 -29.54
CA LYS A 428 13.10 6.07 -30.16
C LYS A 428 14.38 6.79 -29.70
N ILE A 429 15.17 7.27 -30.64
CA ILE A 429 16.39 8.05 -30.41
C ILE A 429 16.10 9.50 -30.81
N ALA A 430 16.41 10.44 -29.92
CA ALA A 430 16.35 11.86 -30.22
C ALA A 430 17.77 12.38 -30.46
N LEU A 431 18.09 12.75 -31.70
CA LEU A 431 19.38 13.37 -32.03
C LEU A 431 19.29 14.88 -31.81
N ARG A 432 20.26 15.44 -31.07
CA ARG A 432 20.33 16.88 -30.79
C ARG A 432 21.52 17.49 -31.53
N GLN A 433 21.48 18.81 -31.69
CA GLN A 433 22.58 19.53 -32.32
C GLN A 433 23.88 19.37 -31.50
N GLY A 434 24.95 18.93 -32.17
CA GLY A 434 26.26 18.70 -31.57
C GLY A 434 26.40 17.39 -30.77
N ASP A 435 25.43 16.49 -30.83
CA ASP A 435 25.60 15.15 -30.28
C ASP A 435 26.51 14.30 -31.20
N ASP A 436 27.36 13.48 -30.58
CA ASP A 436 28.26 12.54 -31.27
C ASP A 436 27.50 11.22 -31.57
N PRO A 437 27.30 10.83 -32.85
CA PRO A 437 26.56 9.63 -33.24
C PRO A 437 27.09 8.35 -32.57
N ALA A 438 28.42 8.24 -32.39
CA ALA A 438 29.04 7.06 -31.80
C ALA A 438 28.60 6.87 -30.33
N LYS A 439 28.60 7.96 -29.55
CA LYS A 439 28.15 7.94 -28.14
C LYS A 439 26.65 7.73 -28.01
N VAL A 440 25.85 8.27 -28.94
CA VAL A 440 24.39 8.07 -28.93
C VAL A 440 24.08 6.60 -29.21
N ALA A 441 24.71 5.99 -30.21
CA ALA A 441 24.59 4.56 -30.52
C ALA A 441 25.06 3.68 -29.34
N GLU A 442 26.20 3.99 -28.73
CA GLU A 442 26.74 3.27 -27.57
C GLU A 442 25.76 3.29 -26.39
N ASN A 443 25.25 4.47 -26.03
CA ASN A 443 24.31 4.62 -24.92
C ASN A 443 22.98 3.90 -25.19
N PHE A 444 22.50 3.95 -26.44
CA PHE A 444 21.31 3.22 -26.85
C PHE A 444 21.51 1.71 -26.76
N CYS A 445 22.63 1.20 -27.28
CA CYS A 445 22.95 -0.23 -27.20
C CYS A 445 23.11 -0.70 -25.76
N LYS A 446 23.74 0.10 -24.89
CA LYS A 446 23.81 -0.18 -23.44
C LYS A 446 22.44 -0.24 -22.78
N ALA A 447 21.54 0.71 -23.10
CA ALA A 447 20.19 0.76 -22.52
C ALA A 447 19.34 -0.46 -22.92
N TYR A 448 19.52 -0.99 -24.13
CA TYR A 448 18.76 -2.13 -24.65
C TYR A 448 19.53 -3.46 -24.65
N SER A 449 20.75 -3.49 -24.10
CA SER A 449 21.62 -4.67 -24.06
C SER A 449 21.90 -5.29 -25.44
N LEU A 450 22.17 -4.42 -26.43
CA LEU A 450 22.50 -4.83 -27.80
C LEU A 450 24.02 -5.06 -27.96
N GLY A 451 24.38 -5.97 -28.87
CA GLY A 451 25.78 -6.30 -29.17
C GLY A 451 26.52 -5.21 -29.97
N LYS A 452 27.85 -5.34 -30.03
CA LYS A 452 28.73 -4.35 -30.68
C LYS A 452 28.46 -4.20 -32.18
N ASP A 453 28.14 -5.30 -32.87
CA ASP A 453 27.80 -5.28 -34.30
C ASP A 453 26.57 -4.39 -34.58
N TYR A 454 25.61 -4.34 -33.65
CA TYR A 454 24.44 -3.49 -33.78
C TYR A 454 24.78 -2.02 -33.52
N GLN A 455 25.71 -1.76 -32.61
CA GLN A 455 26.20 -0.41 -32.32
C GLN A 455 26.86 0.22 -33.55
N ASP A 456 27.71 -0.52 -34.25
CA ASP A 456 28.44 -0.03 -35.42
C ASP A 456 27.46 0.30 -36.58
N ASN A 457 26.49 -0.59 -36.84
CA ASN A 457 25.44 -0.35 -37.84
C ASN A 457 24.55 0.85 -37.47
N LEU A 458 24.20 0.98 -36.20
CA LEU A 458 23.38 2.10 -35.72
C LEU A 458 24.16 3.43 -35.82
N GLU A 459 25.46 3.44 -35.54
CA GLU A 459 26.29 4.63 -35.70
C GLU A 459 26.32 5.13 -37.15
N GLU A 460 26.48 4.22 -38.12
CA GLU A 460 26.46 4.56 -39.55
C GLU A 460 25.10 5.15 -39.97
N GLU A 461 24.00 4.54 -39.53
CA GLU A 461 22.65 5.03 -39.80
C GLU A 461 22.43 6.43 -39.19
N LEU A 462 22.85 6.66 -37.94
CA LEU A 462 22.73 7.96 -37.29
C LEU A 462 23.56 9.04 -38.03
N LYS A 463 24.74 8.71 -38.54
CA LYS A 463 25.57 9.61 -39.36
C LYS A 463 24.87 9.98 -40.67
N ASN A 464 24.27 9.02 -41.35
CA ASN A 464 23.54 9.24 -42.60
C ASN A 464 22.33 10.15 -42.40
N GLN A 465 21.55 9.91 -41.34
CA GLN A 465 20.38 10.72 -40.99
C GLN A 465 20.78 12.14 -40.56
N LEU A 466 21.89 12.30 -39.83
CA LEU A 466 22.38 13.61 -39.42
C LEU A 466 22.86 14.45 -40.61
N ASN A 467 23.58 13.83 -41.56
CA ASN A 467 24.02 14.50 -42.79
C ASN A 467 22.84 14.90 -43.68
N ALA A 468 21.76 14.11 -43.70
CA ALA A 468 20.54 14.45 -44.45
C ALA A 468 19.74 15.60 -43.79
N ALA A 469 19.78 15.70 -42.45
CA ALA A 469 19.02 16.69 -41.70
C ALA A 469 19.68 18.07 -41.64
N ILE A 470 21.00 18.16 -41.84
CA ILE A 470 21.74 19.43 -41.87
C ILE A 470 21.91 19.84 -43.34
N PRO A 471 21.11 20.78 -43.88
CA PRO A 471 21.35 21.28 -45.22
C PRO A 471 22.74 21.93 -45.25
N THR A 472 23.62 21.46 -46.14
CA THR A 472 24.90 22.11 -46.44
C THR A 472 24.61 23.53 -46.90
N VAL A 473 24.92 24.50 -46.04
CA VAL A 473 24.89 25.94 -46.33
C VAL A 473 26.11 26.32 -47.15
#